data_AF-J9CEZ1-F1
#
_entry.id   AF-J9CEZ1-F1
#
_cell.length_a   1.000
_cell.length_b   1.000
_cell.length_c   1.000
_cell.angle_alpha   90.00
_cell.angle_beta   90.00
_cell.angle_gamma   90.00
#
_symmetry.space_group_name_H-M   'P 1'
#
loop_
_entity.id
_entity.type
_entity.pdbx_description
1 polymer ?
#
loop_
_entity_poly.entity_id
_entity_poly.type
_entity_poly.pdbx_seq_one_letter_code
_entity_poly.pdbx_strand_id
1 'polypeptide(L)'
;MQQTPLYYWGDLDAQGFEILSQFRGYFPQTRSLFMDRTTFDRFFENDEGSVSHVAVALHLTPEEQAGYDLVKEHNWRLEQEKIPQRYVLERLPALLREE
;
A
#
# COMPACT_ATOMS: atom_id res chain seq x y z
N MET A 1 -2.03 -25.42 12.84
CA MET A 1 -1.79 -24.08 13.41
C MET A 1 -2.75 -23.12 12.73
N GLN A 2 -3.57 -22.37 13.47
CA GLN A 2 -4.32 -21.27 12.86
C GLN A 2 -3.32 -20.19 12.45
N GLN A 3 -3.36 -19.75 11.19
CA GLN A 3 -2.55 -18.63 10.74
C GLN A 3 -3.20 -17.34 11.22
N THR A 4 -2.45 -16.50 11.94
CA THR A 4 -2.92 -15.18 12.35
C THR A 4 -3.01 -14.28 11.12
N PRO A 5 -4.15 -13.62 10.86
CA PRO A 5 -4.25 -12.60 9.82
C PRO A 5 -3.23 -11.49 10.06
N LEU A 6 -2.46 -11.14 9.03
CA LEU A 6 -1.50 -10.04 9.08
C LEU A 6 -1.93 -8.95 8.12
N TYR A 7 -1.96 -7.73 8.64
CA TYR A 7 -2.31 -6.54 7.89
C TYR A 7 -1.12 -5.58 7.88
N TYR A 8 -0.85 -5.00 6.72
CA TYR A 8 0.17 -3.98 6.53
C TYR A 8 -0.49 -2.68 6.08
N TRP A 9 -0.07 -1.57 6.67
CA TRP A 9 -0.49 -0.23 6.23
C TRP A 9 0.72 0.67 6.28
N GLY A 10 1.06 1.26 5.14
CA GLY A 10 2.17 2.19 4.99
C GLY A 10 1.80 3.30 4.02
N ASP A 11 2.79 4.13 3.71
CA ASP A 11 2.64 5.21 2.74
C ASP A 11 2.41 4.64 1.33
N LEU A 12 1.64 5.38 0.54
CA LEU A 12 1.41 5.11 -0.88
C LEU A 12 2.51 5.80 -1.70
N ASP A 13 3.70 5.20 -1.66
CA ASP A 13 4.87 5.55 -2.47
C ASP A 13 5.67 4.30 -2.84
N ALA A 14 6.76 4.48 -3.59
CA ALA A 14 7.59 3.36 -4.03
C ALA A 14 8.14 2.54 -2.84
N GLN A 15 8.62 3.21 -1.79
CA GLN A 15 9.22 2.54 -0.63
C GLN A 15 8.16 1.78 0.20
N GLY A 16 6.95 2.30 0.35
CA GLY A 16 5.85 1.64 1.06
C GLY A 16 5.49 0.30 0.42
N PHE A 17 5.38 0.25 -0.91
CA PHE A 17 5.17 -1.02 -1.63
C PHE A 17 6.39 -1.95 -1.56
N GLU A 18 7.61 -1.42 -1.55
CA GLU A 18 8.83 -2.24 -1.40
C GLU A 18 8.92 -2.88 -0.02
N ILE A 19 8.54 -2.15 1.03
CA ILE A 19 8.47 -2.68 2.40
C ILE A 19 7.36 -3.74 2.49
N LEU A 20 6.18 -3.49 1.92
CA LEU A 20 5.10 -4.48 1.82
C LEU A 20 5.57 -5.77 1.15
N SER A 21 6.28 -5.65 0.02
CA SER A 21 6.85 -6.78 -0.71
C SER A 21 7.84 -7.56 0.14
N GLN A 22 8.78 -6.88 0.82
CA GLN A 22 9.73 -7.53 1.72
C GLN A 22 9.02 -8.26 2.86
N PHE A 23 8.01 -7.62 3.45
CA PHE A 23 7.22 -8.21 4.54
C PHE A 23 6.47 -9.47 4.06
N ARG A 24 5.91 -9.46 2.85
CA ARG A 24 5.29 -10.64 2.23
C ARG A 24 6.27 -11.75 1.86
N GLY A 25 7.55 -11.43 1.67
CA GLY A 25 8.60 -12.43 1.56
C GLY A 25 8.68 -13.34 2.80
N TYR A 26 8.40 -12.79 3.99
CA TYR A 26 8.32 -13.55 5.25
C TYR A 26 6.90 -14.07 5.54
N PHE A 27 5.88 -13.30 5.18
CA PHE A 27 4.48 -13.56 5.52
C PHE A 27 3.57 -13.43 4.29
N PRO A 28 3.52 -14.44 3.41
CA PRO A 28 2.78 -14.36 2.14
C PRO A 28 1.29 -14.07 2.28
N GLN A 29 0.69 -14.38 3.44
CA GLN A 29 -0.72 -14.13 3.74
C GLN A 29 -1.04 -12.66 4.08
N THR A 30 -0.05 -11.76 4.10
CA THR A 30 -0.26 -10.37 4.50
C THR A 30 -1.13 -9.64 3.49
N ARG A 31 -2.10 -8.88 4.01
CA ARG A 31 -2.97 -8.00 3.22
C ARG A 31 -2.61 -6.54 3.49
N SER A 32 -2.50 -5.75 2.43
CA SER A 32 -2.33 -4.31 2.57
C SER A 32 -3.69 -3.65 2.88
N LEU A 33 -3.68 -2.56 3.63
CA LEU A 33 -4.86 -1.75 3.93
C LEU A 33 -4.66 -0.36 3.34
N PHE A 34 -5.68 0.18 2.67
CA PHE A 34 -5.70 1.54 2.11
C PHE A 34 -4.60 1.84 1.07
N MET A 35 -3.83 0.84 0.64
CA MET A 35 -2.79 0.98 -0.37
C MET A 35 -3.31 0.71 -1.79
N ASP A 36 -4.51 1.19 -2.08
CA ASP A 36 -5.21 0.98 -3.34
C ASP A 36 -5.34 2.27 -4.15
N ARG A 37 -5.57 2.12 -5.46
CA ARG A 37 -5.69 3.24 -6.39
C ARG A 37 -6.82 4.21 -6.04
N THR A 38 -7.94 3.71 -5.50
CA THR A 38 -9.08 4.56 -5.11
C THR A 38 -8.71 5.47 -3.95
N THR A 39 -7.96 4.94 -2.98
CA THR A 39 -7.46 5.72 -1.85
C THR A 39 -6.43 6.75 -2.33
N PHE A 40 -5.51 6.36 -3.21
CA PHE A 40 -4.53 7.29 -3.79
C PHE A 40 -5.19 8.45 -4.54
N ASP A 41 -6.03 8.15 -5.54
CA ASP A 41 -6.66 9.17 -6.39
C ASP A 41 -7.51 10.17 -5.60
N ARG A 42 -8.03 9.76 -4.44
CA ARG A 42 -8.90 10.59 -3.61
C ARG A 42 -8.15 11.58 -2.71
N PHE A 43 -6.96 11.22 -2.24
CA PHE A 43 -6.26 11.97 -1.20
C PHE A 43 -4.86 12.43 -1.61
N PHE A 44 -4.38 12.08 -2.80
CA PHE A 44 -3.11 12.58 -3.30
C PHE A 44 -3.14 14.10 -3.50
N GLU A 45 -2.11 14.78 -2.99
CA GLU A 45 -2.00 16.25 -2.98
C GLU A 45 -0.80 16.78 -3.79
N ASN A 46 -0.28 16.02 -4.76
CA ASN A 46 0.93 16.35 -5.53
C ASN A 46 2.22 16.34 -4.69
N ASP A 47 2.28 15.53 -3.63
CA ASP A 47 3.53 15.37 -2.89
C ASP A 47 4.51 14.47 -3.64
N GLU A 48 5.79 14.79 -3.47
CA GLU A 48 6.88 13.97 -3.99
C GLU A 48 7.29 12.88 -2.99
N GLY A 49 7.62 11.72 -3.54
CA GLY A 49 8.24 10.62 -2.83
C GLY A 49 9.76 10.65 -2.91
N SER A 50 10.37 9.52 -2.57
CA SER A 50 11.80 9.30 -2.78
C SER A 50 12.02 8.41 -4.00
N VAL A 51 12.99 8.76 -4.84
CA VAL A 51 13.34 7.94 -6.00
C VAL A 51 13.75 6.55 -5.53
N SER A 52 13.09 5.53 -6.06
CA SER A 52 13.50 4.14 -5.87
C SER A 52 14.38 3.64 -7.00
N HIS A 53 15.42 2.90 -6.65
CA HIS A 53 16.30 2.19 -7.57
C HIS A 53 16.09 0.67 -7.55
N VAL A 54 15.03 0.19 -6.89
CA VAL A 54 14.71 -1.23 -6.84
C VAL A 54 14.34 -1.72 -8.25
N ALA A 55 15.04 -2.75 -8.72
CA ALA A 55 14.84 -3.34 -10.05
C ALA A 55 14.45 -4.83 -10.01
N VAL A 56 14.15 -5.34 -8.81
CA VAL A 56 13.74 -6.74 -8.62
C VAL A 56 12.22 -6.88 -8.67
N ALA A 57 11.73 -8.07 -9.02
CA ALA A 57 10.31 -8.38 -8.93
C ALA A 57 9.83 -8.32 -7.47
N LEU A 58 8.66 -7.74 -7.25
CA LEU A 58 8.07 -7.56 -5.94
C LEU A 58 6.95 -8.57 -5.68
N HIS A 59 6.73 -8.89 -4.40
CA HIS A 59 5.62 -9.73 -3.94
C HIS A 59 4.32 -8.91 -3.78
N LEU A 60 3.88 -8.30 -4.87
CA LEU A 60 2.67 -7.47 -4.94
C LEU A 60 1.56 -8.18 -5.71
N THR A 61 0.30 -7.88 -5.39
CA THR A 61 -0.83 -8.26 -6.25
C THR A 61 -0.80 -7.44 -7.55
N PRO A 62 -1.52 -7.85 -8.61
CA PRO A 62 -1.61 -7.06 -9.84
C PRO A 62 -2.08 -5.61 -9.61
N GLU A 63 -3.03 -5.40 -8.68
CA GLU A 63 -3.57 -4.08 -8.35
C GLU A 63 -2.51 -3.21 -7.64
N GLU A 64 -1.78 -3.79 -6.70
CA GLU A 64 -0.70 -3.10 -5.98
C GLU A 64 0.49 -2.83 -6.90
N GLN A 65 0.81 -3.73 -7.83
CA GLN A 65 1.86 -3.53 -8.82
C GLN A 65 1.53 -2.33 -9.71
N ALA A 66 0.27 -2.20 -10.16
CA ALA A 66 -0.17 -1.04 -10.92
C ALA A 66 -0.09 0.27 -10.09
N GLY A 67 -0.36 0.20 -8.78
CA GLY A 67 -0.16 1.31 -7.86
C GLY A 67 1.32 1.69 -7.71
N TYR A 68 2.19 0.70 -7.51
CA TYR A 68 3.64 0.87 -7.40
C TYR A 68 4.23 1.51 -8.66
N ASP A 69 3.87 1.01 -9.84
CA ASP A 69 4.38 1.51 -11.11
C ASP A 69 4.01 2.99 -11.29
N LEU A 70 2.76 3.37 -10.96
CA LEU A 70 2.30 4.76 -11.00
C LEU A 70 3.12 5.68 -10.08
N VAL A 71 3.23 5.34 -8.79
CA VAL A 71 3.91 6.20 -7.82
C VAL A 71 5.41 6.26 -8.07
N LYS A 72 6.00 5.18 -8.57
CA LYS A 72 7.42 5.13 -8.93
C LYS A 72 7.74 5.93 -10.18
N GLU A 73 6.93 5.80 -11.24
CA GLU A 73 7.13 6.53 -12.50
C GLU A 73 7.10 8.04 -12.27
N HIS A 74 6.15 8.50 -11.46
CA HIS A 74 5.97 9.93 -11.21
C HIS A 74 6.70 10.46 -9.96
N ASN A 75 7.39 9.59 -9.21
CA ASN A 75 7.95 9.90 -7.90
C ASN A 75 6.92 10.56 -6.97
N TRP A 76 5.70 10.01 -6.93
CA TRP A 76 4.60 10.52 -6.12
C TRP A 76 4.51 9.81 -4.78
N ARG A 77 3.95 10.52 -3.81
CA ARG A 77 3.69 9.98 -2.48
C ARG A 77 2.35 10.46 -1.95
N LEU A 78 1.64 9.56 -1.30
CA LEU A 78 0.58 9.89 -0.37
C LEU A 78 0.96 9.31 1.00
N GLU A 79 1.34 10.18 1.93
CA GLU A 79 1.62 9.77 3.31
C GLU A 79 0.35 9.24 3.98
N GLN A 80 0.49 8.17 4.76
CA GLN A 80 -0.61 7.53 5.49
C GLN A 80 -1.39 8.55 6.33
N GLU A 81 -0.69 9.50 6.96
CA GLU A 81 -1.25 10.52 7.85
C GLU A 81 -2.16 11.53 7.13
N LYS A 82 -2.05 11.65 5.80
CA LYS A 82 -2.91 12.52 4.99
C LYS A 82 -4.26 11.89 4.69
N ILE A 83 -4.43 10.58 4.91
CA ILE A 83 -5.72 9.91 4.74
C ILE A 83 -6.63 10.32 5.91
N PRO A 84 -7.79 10.96 5.67
CA PRO A 84 -8.64 11.44 6.74
C PRO A 84 -9.12 10.31 7.65
N GLN A 85 -8.99 10.49 8.96
CA GLN A 85 -9.38 9.48 9.96
C GLN A 85 -10.83 8.99 9.78
N ARG A 86 -11.76 9.87 9.40
CA ARG A 86 -13.15 9.49 9.09
C ARG A 86 -13.25 8.42 7.99
N TYR A 87 -12.47 8.57 6.93
CA TYR A 87 -12.46 7.62 5.81
C TYR A 87 -11.90 6.28 6.25
N VAL A 88 -10.85 6.29 7.06
CA VAL A 88 -10.26 5.08 7.66
C VAL A 88 -11.30 4.34 8.49
N LEU A 89 -11.96 5.03 9.43
CA LEU A 89 -12.96 4.43 10.32
C LEU A 89 -14.18 3.89 9.57
N GLU A 90 -14.60 4.56 8.49
CA GLU A 90 -15.71 4.13 7.64
C GLU A 90 -15.39 2.85 6.84
N ARG A 91 -14.14 2.70 6.38
CA ARG A 91 -13.75 1.64 5.42
C ARG A 91 -13.09 0.44 6.08
N LEU A 92 -12.37 0.63 7.19
CA LEU A 92 -11.62 -0.42 7.88
C LEU A 92 -12.45 -1.67 8.20
N PRO A 93 -13.71 -1.58 8.70
CA PRO A 93 -14.50 -2.77 9.01
C PRO A 93 -14.78 -3.66 7.79
N ALA A 94 -14.89 -3.10 6.59
CA ALA A 94 -15.07 -3.86 5.37
C ALA A 94 -13.77 -4.57 4.99
N LEU A 95 -12.64 -3.85 5.01
CA LEU A 95 -11.32 -4.39 4.66
C LEU A 95 -10.91 -5.56 5.57
N LEU A 96 -11.26 -5.52 6.86
CA LEU A 96 -10.95 -6.60 7.81
C LEU A 96 -11.81 -7.86 7.64
N ARG A 97 -12.88 -7.82 6.83
CA ARG A 97 -13.84 -8.92 6.64
C ARG A 97 -13.72 -9.66 5.32
N GLU A 98 -13.00 -9.11 4.34
CA GLU A 98 -12.79 -9.83 3.08
C GLU A 98 -11.93 -11.07 3.40
N GLU A 99 -12.44 -12.27 3.14
CA GLU A 99 -11.72 -13.55 3.23
C GLU A 99 -11.25 -13.98 1.84
#